data_AF-A0A349SEY2-F1
#
_entry.id   AF-A0A349SEY2-F1
#
_cell.length_a   1.000
_cell.length_b   1.000
_cell.length_c   1.000
_cell.angle_alpha   90.00
_cell.angle_beta   90.00
_cell.angle_gamma   90.00
#
_symmetry.space_group_name_H-M   'P 1'
#
loop_
_entity.id
_entity.type
_entity.pdbx_description
1 polymer ?
#
loop_
_entity_poly.entity_id
_entity_poly.type
_entity_poly.pdbx_seq_one_letter_code
_entity_poly.pdbx_strand_id
1 'polypeptide(L)'
;MSDRTEAFQIDSLNVYNGGVIGLAHCPGRCGLDAQGHLWRRSMDKDVATIHNWGAAAVVSLVTLSELKNLAAGSLSSALSARNIVWYHCPINDRQAP
;
A
#
# COMPACT_ATOMS: atom_id res chain seq x y z
N MET A 1 11.07 -4.12 -22.29
CA MET A 1 10.76 -3.91 -20.86
C MET A 1 9.77 -2.76 -20.80
N SER A 2 8.52 -3.01 -20.38
CA SER A 2 7.50 -1.96 -20.26
C SER A 2 7.59 -1.36 -18.85
N ASP A 3 7.78 -0.04 -18.77
CA ASP A 3 7.78 0.71 -17.51
C ASP A 3 6.32 0.95 -17.10
N ARG A 4 5.91 0.49 -15.91
CA ARG A 4 4.55 0.73 -15.41
C ARG A 4 4.60 1.83 -14.35
N THR A 5 4.22 3.04 -14.78
CA THR A 5 3.97 4.22 -13.96
C THR A 5 2.49 4.42 -13.66
N GLU A 6 1.74 3.31 -13.51
CA GLU A 6 0.33 3.40 -13.16
C GLU A 6 0.17 4.08 -11.79
N ALA A 7 -0.69 5.09 -11.74
CA ALA A 7 -0.96 5.85 -10.53
C ALA A 7 -1.53 4.93 -9.44
N PHE A 8 -1.20 5.20 -8.18
CA PHE A 8 -1.77 4.50 -7.04
C PHE A 8 -3.30 4.63 -7.04
N GLN A 9 -4.00 3.51 -7.21
CA GLN A 9 -5.47 3.45 -7.20
C GLN A 9 -5.95 2.85 -5.88
N ILE A 10 -7.07 3.37 -5.38
CA ILE A 10 -7.78 2.84 -4.21
C ILE A 10 -9.19 2.48 -4.67
N ASP A 11 -9.45 1.18 -4.77
CA ASP A 11 -10.80 0.68 -5.01
C ASP A 11 -11.60 0.76 -3.73
N SER A 12 -12.78 1.39 -3.78
CA SER A 12 -13.56 1.72 -2.59
C SER A 12 -14.86 0.93 -2.53
N LEU A 13 -15.17 0.39 -1.34
CA LEU A 13 -16.42 -0.30 -1.04
C LEU A 13 -17.12 0.39 0.14
N ASN A 14 -18.40 0.72 -0.05
CA ASN A 14 -19.26 1.20 1.03
C ASN A 14 -19.73 0.03 1.90
N VAL A 15 -19.54 0.12 3.21
CA VAL A 15 -20.04 -0.87 4.17
C VAL A 15 -21.40 -0.42 4.68
N TYR A 16 -22.41 -1.29 4.61
CA TYR A 16 -23.76 -0.99 5.11
C TYR A 16 -23.71 -0.64 6.61
N ASN A 17 -24.29 0.52 6.96
CA ASN A 17 -24.23 1.10 8.31
C ASN A 17 -22.80 1.27 8.88
N GLY A 18 -21.79 1.35 8.02
CA GLY A 18 -20.39 1.51 8.38
C GLY A 18 -19.73 2.67 7.65
N GLY A 19 -18.39 2.60 7.57
CA GLY A 19 -17.59 3.52 6.78
C GLY A 19 -17.32 3.01 5.36
N VAL A 20 -16.26 3.54 4.75
CA VAL A 20 -15.75 3.11 3.45
C VAL A 20 -14.47 2.32 3.66
N ILE A 21 -14.34 1.17 2.99
CA ILE A 21 -13.10 0.40 2.94
C ILE A 21 -12.44 0.65 1.59
N GLY A 22 -11.17 1.06 1.62
CA GLY A 22 -10.32 1.16 0.44
C GLY A 22 -9.40 -0.06 0.33
N LEU A 23 -9.27 -0.62 -0.87
CA LEU A 23 -8.30 -1.66 -1.21
C LEU A 23 -7.31 -1.12 -2.25
N ALA A 24 -6.03 -1.39 -2.04
CA ALA A 24 -4.98 -0.98 -2.94
C ALA A 24 -3.78 -1.94 -2.87
N HIS A 25 -2.95 -1.95 -3.92
CA HIS A 25 -1.66 -2.61 -3.86
C HIS A 25 -0.71 -1.91 -2.88
N CYS A 26 0.31 -2.64 -2.39
CA CYS A 26 1.29 -2.11 -1.42
C CYS A 26 1.90 -0.76 -1.88
N PRO A 27 1.81 0.33 -1.09
CA PRO A 27 2.34 1.65 -1.46
C PRO A 27 3.86 1.68 -1.66
N GLY A 28 4.34 2.56 -2.53
CA GLY A 28 5.76 2.82 -2.74
C GLY A 28 6.51 1.71 -3.47
N ARG A 29 5.80 0.73 -4.06
CA ARG A 29 6.41 -0.39 -4.78
C ARG A 29 7.38 0.12 -5.85
N CYS A 30 8.64 -0.25 -5.72
CA CYS A 30 9.68 -0.05 -6.72
C CYS A 30 10.38 -1.37 -7.05
N GLY A 31 10.95 -1.45 -8.25
CA GLY A 31 11.76 -2.60 -8.68
C GLY A 31 11.05 -3.49 -9.69
N LEU A 32 11.72 -4.58 -10.09
CA LEU A 32 11.18 -5.52 -11.07
C LEU A 32 10.17 -6.44 -10.41
N ASP A 33 9.03 -6.67 -11.05
CA ASP A 33 8.14 -7.76 -10.68
C ASP A 33 8.61 -9.11 -11.25
N ALA A 34 7.92 -10.18 -10.88
CA ALA A 34 8.22 -11.54 -11.34
C ALA A 34 8.02 -11.72 -12.87
N GLN A 35 7.40 -10.76 -13.55
CA GLN A 35 7.21 -10.74 -15.00
C GLN A 35 8.23 -9.83 -15.71
N GLY A 36 9.15 -9.21 -14.97
CA GLY A 36 10.19 -8.31 -15.50
C GLY A 36 9.69 -6.89 -15.80
N HIS A 37 8.52 -6.48 -15.31
CA HIS A 37 8.10 -5.09 -15.39
C HIS A 37 8.74 -4.27 -14.28
N LEU A 38 9.24 -3.09 -14.65
CA LEU A 38 9.81 -2.15 -13.70
C LEU A 38 8.69 -1.29 -13.10
N TRP A 39 8.58 -1.33 -11.77
CA TRP A 39 7.72 -0.43 -11.00
C TRP A 39 8.54 0.77 -10.53
N ARG A 40 7.98 1.97 -10.69
CA ARG A 40 8.56 3.26 -10.26
C ARG A 40 7.55 4.11 -9.49
N ARG A 41 6.96 3.57 -8.41
CA ARG A 41 6.05 4.36 -7.55
C ARG A 41 6.81 5.15 -6.50
N SER A 42 6.20 6.24 -6.05
CA SER A 42 6.77 7.07 -5.00
C SER A 42 5.98 6.86 -3.73
N MET A 43 6.65 6.43 -2.65
CA MET A 43 6.03 6.27 -1.34
C MET A 43 5.29 7.54 -0.91
N ASP A 44 5.88 8.71 -1.16
CA ASP A 44 5.28 9.99 -0.79
C ASP A 44 4.00 10.27 -1.58
N LYS A 45 3.99 10.03 -2.90
CA LYS A 45 2.79 10.19 -3.74
C LYS A 45 1.68 9.21 -3.38
N ASP A 46 2.04 7.96 -3.13
CA ASP A 46 1.07 6.92 -2.79
C ASP A 46 0.43 7.22 -1.43
N VAL A 47 1.22 7.59 -0.42
CA VAL A 47 0.69 7.95 0.90
C VAL A 47 -0.06 9.29 0.87
N ALA A 48 0.34 10.25 0.03
CA ALA A 48 -0.47 11.45 -0.21
C ALA A 48 -1.84 11.11 -0.81
N THR A 49 -1.91 10.12 -1.70
CA THR A 49 -3.19 9.63 -2.25
C THR A 49 -4.05 9.00 -1.17
N ILE A 50 -3.46 8.17 -0.29
CA ILE A 50 -4.15 7.58 0.87
C ILE A 50 -4.69 8.66 1.82
N HIS A 51 -3.88 9.66 2.12
CA HIS A 51 -4.29 10.79 2.97
C HIS A 51 -5.43 11.59 2.34
N ASN A 52 -5.33 11.92 1.06
CA ASN A 52 -6.35 12.69 0.35
C ASN A 52 -7.65 11.91 0.15
N TRP A 53 -7.58 10.58 0.09
CA TRP A 53 -8.75 9.71 0.13
C TRP A 53 -9.47 9.75 1.49
N GLY A 54 -8.82 10.25 2.54
CA GLY A 54 -9.40 10.41 3.86
C GLY A 54 -9.23 9.20 4.78
N ALA A 55 -8.20 8.37 4.54
CA ALA A 55 -7.95 7.20 5.38
C ALA A 55 -7.62 7.61 6.83
N ALA A 56 -8.44 7.16 7.78
CA ALA A 56 -8.12 7.28 9.20
C ALA A 56 -7.06 6.24 9.64
N ALA A 57 -7.08 5.07 9.00
CA ALA A 57 -6.16 3.98 9.28
C ALA A 57 -5.81 3.20 8.01
N VAL A 58 -4.64 2.57 8.02
CA VAL A 58 -4.18 1.62 7.00
C VAL A 58 -3.89 0.29 7.67
N VAL A 59 -4.45 -0.78 7.11
CA VAL A 59 -4.09 -2.15 7.44
C VAL A 59 -3.24 -2.70 6.32
N SER A 60 -2.07 -3.23 6.64
CA SER A 60 -1.23 -3.93 5.65
C SER A 60 -1.10 -5.39 5.99
N LEU A 61 -1.35 -6.24 5.00
CA LEU A 61 -1.27 -7.70 5.12
C LEU A 61 0.09 -8.27 4.71
N VAL A 62 0.93 -7.45 4.07
CA VAL A 62 2.28 -7.84 3.64
C VAL A 62 3.22 -7.97 4.84
N THR A 63 4.10 -8.97 4.81
CA THR A 63 5.15 -9.18 5.80
C THR A 63 6.20 -8.06 5.75
N LEU A 64 6.99 -7.90 6.82
CA LEU A 64 8.10 -6.94 6.82
C LEU A 64 9.16 -7.27 5.76
N SER A 65 9.39 -8.56 5.50
CA SER A 65 10.33 -9.02 4.47
C SER A 65 9.83 -8.65 3.08
N GLU A 66 8.54 -8.84 2.80
CA GLU A 66 7.93 -8.42 1.53
C GLU A 66 7.94 -6.90 1.38
N LEU A 67 7.64 -6.13 2.43
CA LEU A 67 7.75 -4.67 2.40
C LEU A 67 9.17 -4.22 2.01
N LYS A 68 10.20 -4.85 2.58
CA LYS A 68 11.60 -4.57 2.20
C LYS A 68 11.88 -4.92 0.74
N ASN A 69 11.43 -6.09 0.29
CA ASN A 69 11.61 -6.55 -1.09
C ASN A 69 10.88 -5.65 -2.11
N LEU A 70 9.77 -5.01 -1.71
CA LEU A 70 9.02 -4.06 -2.51
C LEU A 70 9.55 -2.62 -2.41
N ALA A 71 10.66 -2.40 -1.70
CA ALA A 71 11.19 -1.06 -1.37
C ALA A 71 10.20 -0.17 -0.58
N ALA A 72 9.22 -0.78 0.08
CA ALA A 72 8.16 -0.13 0.85
C ALA A 72 8.45 -0.09 2.37
N GLY A 73 9.70 -0.30 2.78
CA GLY A 73 10.09 -0.38 4.20
C GLY A 73 9.83 0.91 5.01
N SER A 74 9.68 2.06 4.35
CA SER A 74 9.37 3.35 4.98
C SER A 74 7.87 3.62 5.15
N LEU A 75 7.00 2.63 4.91
CA LEU A 75 5.54 2.81 4.96
C LEU A 75 5.07 3.35 6.33
N SER A 76 5.58 2.77 7.41
CA SER A 76 5.26 3.18 8.79
C SER A 76 5.48 4.67 9.03
N SER A 77 6.68 5.17 8.70
CA SER A 77 7.04 6.55 8.94
C SER A 77 6.30 7.50 8.00
N ALA A 78 6.07 7.10 6.76
CA ALA A 78 5.32 7.89 5.79
C ALA A 78 3.85 8.09 6.19
N LEU A 79 3.19 7.05 6.73
CA LEU A 79 1.83 7.12 7.28
C LEU A 79 1.79 7.95 8.57
N SER A 80 2.74 7.71 9.47
CA SER A 80 2.83 8.44 10.75
C SER A 80 3.01 9.94 10.54
N ALA A 81 3.81 10.35 9.55
CA ALA A 81 4.01 11.76 9.19
C ALA A 81 2.72 12.47 8.73
N ARG A 82 1.66 11.72 8.39
CA ARG A 82 0.35 12.21 7.97
C ARG A 82 -0.76 11.89 8.96
N ASN A 83 -0.40 11.51 10.20
CA ASN A 83 -1.32 11.13 11.27
C ASN A 83 -2.28 9.97 10.90
N ILE A 84 -1.85 9.08 10.02
CA ILE A 84 -2.61 7.89 9.64
C ILE A 84 -2.15 6.73 10.53
N VAL A 85 -3.10 6.09 11.23
CA VAL A 85 -2.79 4.94 12.08
C VAL A 85 -2.42 3.74 11.20
N TRP A 86 -1.32 3.07 11.52
CA TRP A 86 -0.91 1.87 10.80
C TRP A 86 -1.09 0.61 11.65
N TYR A 87 -1.90 -0.32 11.15
CA TYR A 87 -2.03 -1.68 11.68
C TYR A 87 -1.27 -2.66 10.79
N HIS A 88 -0.17 -3.20 11.30
CA HIS A 88 0.60 -4.23 10.60
C HIS A 88 0.10 -5.62 10.99
N CYS A 89 -0.61 -6.28 10.07
CA CYS A 89 -1.23 -7.59 10.30
C CYS A 89 -0.71 -8.59 9.25
N PRO A 90 0.56 -9.01 9.36
CA PRO A 90 1.22 -9.78 8.30
C PRO A 90 0.58 -11.17 8.12
N ILE A 91 0.30 -11.53 6.88
CA ILE A 91 -0.16 -12.85 6.46
C ILE A 91 0.83 -13.36 5.42
N ASN A 92 1.32 -14.60 5.58
CA ASN A 92 2.18 -15.21 4.58
C ASN A 92 1.40 -15.41 3.27
N ASP A 93 2.07 -15.23 2.13
CA ASP A 93 1.40 -15.34 0.83
C ASP A 93 0.63 -16.66 0.70
N ARG A 94 -0.61 -16.54 0.21
CA ARG A 94 -1.57 -17.64 0.03
C ARG A 94 -1.97 -18.39 1.31
N GLN A 95 -1.77 -17.81 2.48
CA GLN A 95 -2.22 -18.37 3.76
C GLN A 95 -3.40 -17.58 4.34
N ALA A 96 -4.10 -18.18 5.32
CA ALA A 96 -5.06 -17.48 6.17
C ALA A 96 -4.33 -16.83 7.37
N PRO A 97 -4.97 -15.85 8.05
CA PRO A 97 -4.49 -15.35 9.34
C PRO A 97 -4.31 -16.45 10.39
#